data_AF-A0A8C4GKI3-F1
#
_entry.id   AF-A0A8C4GKI3-F1
#
_cell.length_a   1.000
_cell.length_b   1.000
_cell.length_c   1.000
_cell.angle_alpha   90.00
_cell.angle_beta   90.00
_cell.angle_gamma   90.00
#
_symmetry.space_group_name_H-M   'P 1'
#
loop_
_entity.id
_entity.type
_entity.pdbx_description
1 polymer ?
#
loop_
_entity_poly.entity_id
_entity_poly.type
_entity_poly.pdbx_seq_one_letter_code
_entity_poly.pdbx_strand_id
1 'polypeptide(L)'
;MACEALQTFSPRLTVAKRKEALELRKTMKPLMEKRRRARINDSLDHLKNLILPLTGRDKTRYSKLEKADILEMTVRFLSDIPPVNTKSE
;
A
#
# COMPACT_ATOMS: atom_id res chain seq x y z
N MET A 1 34.77 27.98 -36.91
CA MET A 1 33.40 28.48 -37.12
C MET A 1 32.44 27.46 -36.49
N ALA A 2 31.67 27.92 -35.50
CA ALA A 2 30.51 27.30 -34.84
C ALA A 2 30.67 25.92 -34.15
N CYS A 3 31.04 25.96 -32.86
CA CYS A 3 30.48 25.05 -31.86
C CYS A 3 29.16 25.67 -31.38
N GLU A 4 28.02 25.01 -31.60
CA GLU A 4 26.80 25.28 -30.82
C GLU A 4 26.29 23.97 -30.23
N ALA A 5 26.46 23.88 -28.91
CA ALA A 5 25.96 22.81 -28.09
C ALA A 5 24.42 22.79 -28.17
N LEU A 6 23.86 21.61 -28.43
CA LEU A 6 22.45 21.32 -28.20
C LEU A 6 22.18 21.38 -26.68
N GLN A 7 22.00 22.58 -26.16
CA GLN A 7 21.31 22.79 -24.90
C GLN A 7 19.82 22.56 -25.17
N THR A 8 19.37 21.33 -24.92
CA THR A 8 17.95 21.01 -24.80
C THR A 8 17.39 21.76 -23.59
N PHE A 9 17.06 23.04 -23.78
CA PHE A 9 16.37 23.86 -22.79
C PHE A 9 14.97 23.27 -22.60
N SER A 10 14.80 22.49 -21.53
CA SER A 10 13.48 22.14 -21.02
C SER A 10 12.70 23.45 -20.80
N PRO A 11 11.51 23.63 -21.38
CA PRO A 11 10.82 24.91 -21.35
C PRO A 11 10.58 25.29 -19.89
N ARG A 12 11.12 26.44 -19.47
CA ARG A 12 10.85 27.05 -18.16
C ARG A 12 9.34 27.18 -18.00
N LEU A 13 8.74 26.29 -17.20
CA LEU A 13 7.33 26.39 -16.84
C LEU A 13 7.10 27.78 -16.23
N THR A 14 6.10 28.48 -16.77
CA THR A 14 5.67 29.78 -16.24
C THR A 14 5.32 29.63 -14.76
N VAL A 15 5.51 30.70 -13.99
CA VAL A 15 5.24 30.70 -12.53
C VAL A 15 3.79 30.27 -12.24
N ALA A 16 2.83 30.65 -13.10
CA ALA A 16 1.44 30.20 -13.04
C ALA A 16 1.29 28.67 -13.19
N LYS A 17 1.89 28.06 -14.23
CA LYS A 17 1.84 26.61 -14.44
C LYS A 17 2.50 25.82 -13.31
N ARG A 18 3.59 26.34 -12.71
CA ARG A 18 4.20 25.73 -11.52
C ARG A 18 3.29 25.79 -10.29
N LYS A 19 2.56 26.89 -10.11
CA LYS A 19 1.59 27.04 -9.01
C LYS A 19 0.43 26.05 -9.17
N GLU A 20 -0.14 25.93 -10.37
CA GLU A 20 -1.20 24.96 -10.67
C GLU A 20 -0.75 23.50 -10.42
N ALA A 21 0.44 23.12 -10.87
CA ALA A 21 0.99 21.78 -10.63
C ALA A 21 1.22 21.51 -9.14
N LEU A 22 1.62 22.52 -8.35
CA LEU A 22 1.77 22.39 -6.91
C LEU A 22 0.41 22.20 -6.22
N GLU A 23 -0.61 22.97 -6.60
CA GLU A 23 -1.96 22.83 -6.06
C GLU A 23 -2.58 21.46 -6.43
N LEU A 24 -2.36 20.98 -7.66
CA LEU A 24 -2.74 19.63 -8.06
C LEU A 24 -2.02 18.57 -7.23
N ARG A 25 -0.72 18.72 -6.97
CA ARG A 25 0.02 17.79 -6.08
C ARG A 25 -0.50 17.82 -4.65
N LYS A 26 -0.90 18.99 -4.13
CA LYS A 26 -1.47 19.15 -2.79
C LYS A 26 -2.82 18.47 -2.65
N THR A 27 -3.64 18.43 -3.71
CA THR A 27 -4.95 17.77 -3.69
C THR A 27 -4.89 16.29 -4.04
N MET A 28 -4.02 15.88 -4.97
CA MET A 28 -3.86 14.49 -5.38
C MET A 28 -3.21 13.61 -4.32
N LYS A 29 -2.22 14.14 -3.57
CA LYS A 29 -1.55 13.37 -2.51
C LYS A 29 -2.52 12.85 -1.43
N PRO A 30 -3.42 13.68 -0.85
CA PRO A 30 -4.46 13.20 0.07
C PRO A 30 -5.37 12.13 -0.53
N LEU A 31 -5.75 12.27 -1.81
CA LEU A 31 -6.61 11.30 -2.49
C LEU A 31 -5.92 9.95 -2.70
N MET A 32 -4.65 9.97 -3.11
CA MET A 32 -3.84 8.77 -3.27
C MET A 32 -3.64 8.05 -1.92
N GLU A 33 -3.39 8.81 -0.84
CA GLU A 33 -3.29 8.23 0.49
C GLU A 33 -4.62 7.67 0.98
N LYS A 34 -5.76 8.33 0.70
CA LYS A 34 -7.09 7.79 1.02
C LYS A 34 -7.32 6.45 0.31
N ARG A 35 -6.98 6.33 -0.97
CA ARG A 35 -7.05 5.07 -1.73
C ARG A 35 -6.12 4.01 -1.16
N ARG A 36 -4.88 4.38 -0.81
CA ARG A 36 -3.91 3.46 -0.18
C ARG A 36 -4.45 2.93 1.14
N ARG A 37 -4.99 3.80 2.00
CA ARG A 37 -5.58 3.43 3.30
C ARG A 37 -6.79 2.51 3.15
N ALA A 38 -7.67 2.78 2.18
CA ALA A 38 -8.79 1.90 1.87
C ALA A 38 -8.29 0.49 1.50
N ARG A 39 -7.35 0.39 0.56
CA ARG A 39 -6.75 -0.90 0.18
C ARG A 39 -6.15 -1.67 1.37
N ILE A 40 -5.44 -0.97 2.26
CA ILE A 40 -4.84 -1.61 3.45
C ILE A 40 -5.93 -2.13 4.40
N ASN A 41 -6.99 -1.35 4.62
CA ASN A 41 -8.10 -1.77 5.47
C ASN A 41 -8.84 -2.96 4.85
N ASP A 42 -9.13 -2.92 3.54
CA ASP A 42 -9.77 -4.03 2.83
C ASP A 42 -8.94 -5.30 2.94
N SER A 43 -7.60 -5.20 2.79
CA SER A 43 -6.70 -6.35 2.97
C SER A 43 -6.71 -6.88 4.41
N LEU A 44 -6.76 -6.02 5.43
CA LEU A 44 -6.87 -6.45 6.83
C LEU A 44 -8.20 -7.16 7.11
N ASP A 45 -9.30 -6.68 6.54
CA ASP A 45 -10.61 -7.31 6.68
C ASP A 45 -10.65 -8.68 6.00
N HIS A 46 -10.04 -8.81 4.81
CA HIS A 46 -9.87 -10.10 4.16
C HIS A 46 -9.02 -11.06 5.00
N LEU A 47 -7.89 -10.61 5.53
CA LEU A 47 -7.03 -11.41 6.40
C LEU A 47 -7.80 -11.89 7.64
N LYS A 48 -8.53 -11.00 8.31
CA LYS A 48 -9.40 -11.35 9.44
C LYS A 48 -10.39 -12.46 9.08
N ASN A 49 -11.08 -12.32 7.94
CA ASN A 49 -12.06 -13.29 7.48
C ASN A 49 -11.44 -14.65 7.09
N LEU A 50 -10.20 -14.66 6.61
CA LEU A 50 -9.48 -15.89 6.24
C LEU A 50 -8.92 -16.61 7.47
N ILE A 51 -8.27 -15.89 8.39
CA ILE A 51 -7.53 -16.50 9.50
C ILE A 51 -8.46 -16.96 10.62
N LEU A 52 -9.59 -16.27 10.86
CA LEU A 52 -10.55 -16.64 11.92
C LEU A 52 -11.07 -18.08 11.81
N PRO A 53 -11.61 -18.50 10.65
CA PRO A 53 -12.04 -19.88 10.44
C PRO A 53 -10.88 -20.89 10.51
N LEU A 54 -9.73 -20.56 9.92
CA LEU A 54 -8.57 -21.46 9.85
C LEU A 54 -7.96 -21.75 11.23
N THR A 55 -8.10 -20.81 12.18
CA THR A 55 -7.59 -20.97 13.54
C THR A 55 -8.65 -21.56 14.50
N GLY A 56 -9.85 -21.92 14.01
CA GLY A 56 -10.95 -22.43 14.84
C GLY A 56 -11.47 -21.42 15.87
N ARG A 57 -11.33 -20.12 15.59
CA ARG A 57 -11.62 -19.03 16.53
C ARG A 57 -13.02 -18.45 16.30
N ASP A 58 -13.73 -18.23 17.40
CA ASP A 58 -15.16 -17.90 17.38
C ASP A 58 -15.47 -16.47 16.89
N LYS A 59 -16.20 -16.34 15.78
CA LYS A 59 -16.38 -15.08 15.04
C LYS A 59 -16.99 -13.96 15.89
N THR A 60 -17.80 -14.31 16.90
CA THR A 60 -18.45 -13.38 17.84
C THR A 60 -17.46 -12.69 18.77
N ARG A 61 -16.49 -13.44 19.32
CA ARG A 61 -15.44 -12.94 20.21
C ARG A 61 -14.43 -12.03 19.51
N TYR A 62 -14.29 -12.21 18.20
CA TYR A 62 -13.30 -11.51 17.38
C TYR A 62 -13.92 -10.44 16.46
N SER A 63 -15.19 -10.12 16.68
CA SER A 63 -15.89 -9.03 15.99
C SER A 63 -15.15 -7.69 16.12
N LYS A 64 -14.47 -7.44 17.24
CA LYS A 64 -13.76 -6.18 17.56
C LYS A 64 -12.22 -6.28 17.63
N LEU A 65 -11.62 -7.18 16.85
CA LEU A 65 -10.16 -7.35 16.75
C LEU A 65 -9.43 -6.04 16.42
N GLU A 66 -8.33 -5.77 17.12
CA GLU A 66 -7.43 -4.68 16.77
C GLU A 66 -6.58 -5.05 15.56
N LYS A 67 -6.05 -4.04 14.86
CA LYS A 67 -5.21 -4.27 13.67
C LYS A 67 -3.94 -5.06 14.01
N ALA A 68 -3.36 -4.82 15.18
CA ALA A 68 -2.19 -5.54 15.66
C ALA A 68 -2.49 -7.03 15.83
N ASP A 69 -3.61 -7.37 16.48
CA ASP A 69 -4.04 -8.75 16.69
C ASP A 69 -4.26 -9.52 15.38
N ILE A 70 -4.87 -8.87 14.38
CA ILE A 70 -5.08 -9.48 13.04
C ILE A 70 -3.73 -9.85 12.44
N LEU A 71 -2.76 -8.93 12.49
CA LEU A 71 -1.42 -9.15 11.94
C LEU A 71 -0.67 -10.24 12.70
N GLU A 72 -0.67 -10.20 14.04
CA GLU A 72 -0.01 -11.18 14.88
C GLU A 72 -0.57 -12.59 14.66
N MET A 73 -1.90 -12.73 14.66
CA MET A 73 -2.56 -14.01 14.42
C MET A 73 -2.23 -14.56 13.03
N THR A 74 -2.19 -13.69 12.01
CA THR A 74 -1.81 -14.08 10.64
C THR A 74 -0.37 -14.56 10.59
N VAL A 75 0.58 -13.82 11.19
CA VAL A 75 1.99 -14.20 11.20
C VAL A 75 2.18 -15.54 11.90
N ARG A 76 1.56 -15.74 13.07
CA ARG A 76 1.63 -17.00 13.80
C ARG A 76 1.11 -18.17 12.98
N PHE A 77 -0.05 -18.01 12.34
CA PHE A 77 -0.60 -19.02 11.43
C PHE A 77 0.38 -19.36 10.30
N LEU A 78 1.00 -18.36 9.66
CA LEU A 78 1.98 -18.58 8.60
C LEU A 78 3.27 -19.24 9.09
N SER A 79 3.70 -18.98 10.33
CA SER A 79 4.85 -19.65 10.95
C SER A 79 4.58 -21.10 11.32
N ASP A 80 3.34 -21.42 11.67
CA ASP A 80 2.91 -22.79 11.96
C ASP A 80 2.75 -23.64 10.67
N ILE A 81 2.63 -22.99 9.50
CA ILE A 81 2.65 -23.68 8.21
C ILE A 81 4.08 -24.18 7.97
N PRO A 82 4.30 -25.49 7.79
CA PRO A 82 5.62 -26.01 7.49
C PRO A 82 6.13 -25.33 6.21
N PRO A 83 7.41 -24.91 6.16
CA PRO A 83 7.95 -24.29 4.97
C PRO A 83 7.76 -25.27 3.81
N VAL A 84 6.90 -24.89 2.85
CA VAL A 84 6.88 -25.55 1.55
C VAL A 84 8.29 -25.37 1.01
N ASN A 85 9.06 -26.45 1.06
CA ASN A 85 10.40 -26.51 0.53
C ASN A 85 10.28 -26.27 -0.98
N THR A 86 10.38 -25.01 -1.41
CA THR A 86 10.58 -24.61 -2.81
C THR A 86 12.00 -25.02 -3.22
N LYS A 87 12.28 -26.32 -3.15
CA LYS A 87 13.27 -26.98 -3.99
C LYS A 87 12.46 -27.66 -5.08
N SER A 88 12.13 -26.89 -6.10
CA SER A 88 11.75 -27.42 -7.39
C SER A 88 12.69 -26.76 -8.38
N GLU A 89 13.76 -27.51 -8.65
CA GLU A 89 14.63 -27.56 -9.85
C GLU A 89 15.11 -26.25 -10.50
#